data_AF-A0AAJ2NT95-F1
#
_entry.id   AF-A0AAJ2NT95-F1
#
_cell.length_a   1.000
_cell.length_b   1.000
_cell.length_c   1.000
_cell.angle_alpha   90.00
_cell.angle_beta   90.00
_cell.angle_gamma   90.00
#
_symmetry.space_group_name_H-M   'P 1'
#
loop_
_entity.id
_entity.type
_entity.pdbx_description
1 polymer ?
#
loop_
_entity_poly.entity_id
_entity_poly.type
_entity_poly.pdbx_seq_one_letter_code
_entity_poly.pdbx_strand_id
1 'polypeptide(L)' 'LAKAKGFIRAEIGHRIRLRKTPEIIFEFDESIDYGNRIETLLHQLHTDDKPMENDEE' A
#
# COMPACT_ATOMS: atom_id res chain seq x y z
N LEU A 1 18.37 3.22 0.71
CA LEU A 1 17.76 4.03 -0.38
C LEU A 1 18.54 5.30 -0.68
N ALA A 2 18.94 6.10 0.32
CA ALA A 2 19.68 7.35 0.10
C ALA A 2 20.93 7.22 -0.81
N LYS A 3 21.73 6.16 -0.64
CA LYS A 3 22.92 5.89 -1.48
C LYS A 3 22.60 5.61 -2.96
N ALA A 4 21.41 5.08 -3.25
CA ALA A 4 20.95 4.74 -4.61
C ALA A 4 20.17 5.89 -5.29
N LYS A 5 19.88 6.99 -4.57
CA LYS A 5 19.05 8.10 -5.03
C LYS A 5 19.49 8.70 -6.36
N GLY A 6 20.80 8.88 -6.56
CA GLY A 6 21.36 9.43 -7.79
C GLY A 6 21.16 8.51 -9.01
N PHE A 7 21.39 7.21 -8.82
CA PHE A 7 21.20 6.20 -9.86
C PHE A 7 19.74 6.10 -10.30
N ILE A 8 18.81 5.98 -9.34
CA ILE A 8 17.37 5.87 -9.63
C ILE A 8 16.87 7.14 -10.35
N ARG A 9 17.31 8.32 -9.92
CA ARG A 9 16.95 9.59 -10.58
C ARG A 9 17.43 9.66 -12.03
N ALA A 10 18.63 9.16 -12.31
CA ALA A 10 19.16 9.12 -13.68
C ALA A 10 18.35 8.17 -14.57
N GLU A 11 18.06 6.95 -14.08
CA GLU A 11 17.26 5.95 -14.78
C GLU A 11 15.85 6.45 -15.11
N ILE A 12 15.16 7.07 -14.15
CA ILE A 12 13.83 7.65 -14.37
C ILE A 12 13.87 8.74 -15.44
N GLY A 13 14.85 9.65 -15.35
CA GLY A 13 15.03 10.70 -16.34
C GLY A 13 15.24 10.17 -17.75
N HIS A 14 16.05 9.11 -17.87
CA HIS A 14 16.35 8.47 -19.14
C HIS A 14 15.12 7.75 -19.73
N ARG A 15 14.42 6.95 -18.92
CA ARG A 15 13.27 6.13 -19.37
C ARG A 15 12.05 6.98 -19.74
N ILE A 16 11.77 8.02 -18.97
CA ILE A 16 10.62 8.92 -19.18
C ILE A 16 10.99 10.08 -20.11
N ARG A 17 12.27 10.21 -20.49
CA ARG A 17 12.83 11.28 -21.35
C ARG A 17 12.61 12.69 -20.77
N LEU A 18 12.84 12.84 -19.48
CA LEU A 18 12.74 14.13 -18.80
C LEU A 18 13.99 14.98 -19.04
N ARG A 19 13.81 16.23 -19.47
CA ARG A 19 14.92 17.21 -19.56
C ARG A 19 15.49 17.57 -18.19
N LYS A 20 14.63 17.59 -17.16
CA LYS A 20 14.98 17.86 -15.77
C LYS A 20 14.23 16.87 -14.88
N THR A 21 14.96 15.97 -14.24
CA THR A 21 14.37 15.05 -13.26
C THR A 21 14.37 15.72 -11.88
N PRO A 22 13.22 15.77 -11.19
CA PRO A 22 13.13 16.33 -9.84
C PRO A 22 13.93 15.50 -8.82
N GLU A 23 14.05 16.03 -7.61
CA GLU A 23 14.62 15.30 -6.50
C GLU A 23 13.67 14.19 -6.02
N ILE A 24 14.23 13.01 -5.72
CA ILE A 24 13.46 11.86 -5.23
C ILE A 24 13.51 11.82 -3.71
N ILE A 25 12.34 11.72 -3.09
CA ILE A 25 12.19 11.49 -1.65
C ILE A 25 11.70 10.05 -1.49
N PHE A 26 12.31 9.33 -0.54
CA PHE A 26 11.92 7.97 -0.22
C PHE A 26 11.19 7.98 1.11
N GLU A 27 9.94 7.53 1.11
CA GLU A 27 9.09 7.41 2.27
C GLU A 27 8.57 5.98 2.37
N PHE A 28 8.33 5.52 3.59
CA PHE A 28 7.70 4.23 3.81
C PHE A 28 6.19 4.38 3.68
N ASP A 29 5.55 3.45 2.99
CA ASP A 29 4.10 3.47 2.80
C ASP A 29 3.40 2.73 3.95
N GLU A 30 2.84 3.49 4.89
CA GLU A 30 2.07 2.96 6.02
C GLU A 30 0.62 2.60 5.64
N SER A 31 0.19 2.88 4.40
CA SER A 31 -1.19 2.63 3.98
C SER A 31 -1.55 1.15 3.91
N ILE A 32 -0.56 0.26 3.76
CA ILE A 32 -0.76 -1.20 3.77
C ILE A 32 -1.28 -1.65 5.13
N ASP A 33 -0.62 -1.25 6.22
CA ASP A 33 -1.04 -1.63 7.57
C ASP A 33 -2.42 -1.06 7.90
N TYR A 34 -2.67 0.18 7.46
CA TYR A 34 -3.99 0.80 7.56
C TYR A 34 -5.07 0.03 6.77
N GLY A 35 -4.76 -0.41 5.55
CA GLY A 35 -5.63 -1.24 4.72
C GLY A 35 -5.97 -2.58 5.38
N ASN A 36 -4.95 -3.28 5.90
CA ASN A 36 -5.13 -4.53 6.64
C ASN A 36 -6.05 -4.35 7.85
N ARG A 37 -5.94 -3.21 8.56
CA ARG A 37 -6.82 -2.88 9.68
C ARG A 37 -8.26 -2.68 9.22
N ILE A 38 -8.49 -1.97 8.11
CA ILE A 38 -9.82 -1.81 7.53
C ILE A 38 -10.41 -3.17 7.16
N GLU A 39 -9.64 -4.00 6.46
CA GLU A 39 -10.07 -5.33 6.03
C GLU A 39 -10.44 -6.21 7.23
N THR A 40 -9.64 -6.17 8.30
CA THR A 40 -9.94 -6.86 9.56
C THR A 40 -11.26 -6.40 10.17
N LEU A 41 -11.49 -5.08 10.23
CA LEU A 41 -12.73 -4.51 10.77
C LEU A 41 -13.96 -4.88 9.91
N LEU A 42 -13.82 -4.85 8.58
CA LEU A 42 -14.87 -5.27 7.68
C LEU A 42 -15.20 -6.76 7.86
N HIS A 43 -14.19 -7.62 8.01
CA HIS A 43 -14.41 -9.04 8.28
C HIS A 43 -15.13 -9.30 9.59
N GLN A 44 -14.81 -8.54 10.65
CA GLN A 44 -15.50 -8.62 11.93
C GLN A 44 -16.99 -8.27 11.77
N LEU A 45 -17.30 -7.15 11.12
CA LEU A 45 -18.68 -6.73 10.87
C LEU A 45 -19.48 -7.80 10.11
N HIS A 46 -18.92 -8.38 9.04
CA HIS A 46 -19.61 -9.43 8.26
C HIS A 46 -19.74 -10.76 9.02
N THR A 47 -18.88 -11.02 10.00
CA THR A 47 -18.96 -12.23 10.84
C THR A 47 -20.03 -12.06 11.92
N ASP A 48 -20.13 -10.86 12.50
CA ASP A 48 -21.13 -10.52 13.52
C ASP A 48 -22.55 -10.42 12.92
N ASP A 49 -22.67 -10.10 11.63
CA ASP A 49 -23.94 -10.05 10.89
C ASP A 49 -24.44 -11.42 10.39
N LYS A 50 -23.70 -12.52 10.60
CA LYS A 50 -24.27 -13.86 10.36
C LYS A 50 -25.25 -14.18 11.51
N PRO A 51 -26.57 -14.29 11.25
CA PRO A 51 -27.43 -14.94 12.22
C PRO A 51 -26.88 -16.35 12.37
N MET A 52 -26.67 -16.78 13.62
CA MET A 52 -26.42 -18.18 13.96
C MET A 52 -27.51 -18.98 13.25
N GLU A 53 -27.18 -19.67 12.15
CA GLU A 53 -28.03 -20.72 11.64
C GLU A 53 -28.11 -21.72 12.78
N ASN A 54 -29.30 -21.79 13.39
CA ASN A 54 -29.61 -22.80 14.38
C ASN A 54 -29.26 -24.15 13.76
N ASP A 55 -28.29 -24.84 14.36
CA ASP A 55 -28.12 -26.28 14.20
C ASP A 55 -29.41 -26.96 14.68
N GLU A 56 -30.36 -27.15 13.78
CA GLU A 56 -31.50 -28.07 13.95
C GLU A 56 -31.60 -28.95 12.69
N GLU A 57 -30.81 -30.03 12.68
CA GLU A 57 -31.27 -31.45 12.61
C GLU A 57 -30.08 -32.43 12.61
#